data_AF-A0A7C1EZN1-F1
#
_entry.id   AF-A0A7C1EZN1-F1
#
_cell.length_a   1.000
_cell.length_b   1.000
_cell.length_c   1.000
_cell.angle_alpha   90.00
_cell.angle_beta   90.00
_cell.angle_gamma   90.00
#
_symmetry.space_group_name_H-M   'P 1'
#
loop_
_entity.id
_entity.type
_entity.pdbx_description
1 polymer ?
#
loop_
_entity_poly.entity_id
_entity_poly.type
_entity_poly.pdbx_seq_one_letter_code
_entity_poly.pdbx_strand_id
1 'polypeptide(L)'
;MVGSQFVPTSPAPRRLSMMSMLTSTGVAMQLSTAFQQRRERLALRTHELSRMRPRPRPRVNIKRALIPLVGVGLVVIIWQLIALLEIYPAFIIPPPLDVLAQFQESLADGTLWLHTSTTVWQMLGGLALGAFSGVALGYVIAKHRTLETILSPLIVAVQSTPVVAYAPLLVIWFGSGATSKVLISTFIVFFPMLMNTAIGIRGVPTSLRDLMRSLNATRWQMFTKLEVPAALPVLLGGLKVSATLAVIGAVVGEFVSADAGLGKLISVARYSYDTPLVFVAVITLALIARVMYGAVSLAERRLLAWQRRA
;
A
#
# COMPACT_ATOMS: atom_id res chain seq x y z
N MET A 1 -20.82 92.26 29.84
CA MET A 1 -20.61 93.15 28.69
C MET A 1 -19.17 93.01 28.20
N VAL A 2 -18.98 93.21 26.89
CA VAL A 2 -17.79 93.68 26.15
C VAL A 2 -16.59 94.14 27.03
N GLY A 3 -15.31 93.84 26.77
CA GLY A 3 -14.66 93.17 25.63
C GLY A 3 -13.59 94.06 24.96
N SER A 4 -12.48 93.46 24.49
CA SER A 4 -11.41 94.12 23.69
C SER A 4 -10.53 95.15 24.45
N GLN A 5 -9.28 95.49 24.11
CA GLN A 5 -8.37 95.20 22.96
C GLN A 5 -6.93 95.67 23.36
N PHE A 6 -5.85 95.08 22.82
CA PHE A 6 -4.75 95.72 22.02
C PHE A 6 -3.41 94.95 21.98
N VAL A 7 -2.80 94.93 20.78
CA VAL A 7 -1.56 94.21 20.39
C VAL A 7 -0.86 95.03 19.29
N PRO A 8 0.41 95.46 19.46
CA PRO A 8 1.58 94.79 18.83
C PRO A 8 2.82 94.79 19.77
N THR A 9 4.08 94.47 19.44
CA THR A 9 4.84 94.32 18.17
C THR A 9 5.77 93.07 18.17
N SER A 10 6.62 92.96 17.13
CA SER A 10 7.75 92.04 16.95
C SER A 10 9.04 92.88 16.79
N PRO A 11 10.26 92.34 17.04
CA PRO A 11 11.00 91.66 15.94
C PRO A 11 11.83 90.42 16.35
N ALA A 12 12.09 89.56 15.36
CA ALA A 12 13.07 88.46 15.37
C ALA A 12 14.51 88.99 15.02
N PRO A 13 15.64 88.22 15.02
CA PRO A 13 15.73 86.76 14.83
C PRO A 13 16.94 85.97 15.46
N ARG A 14 17.07 84.69 15.03
CA ARG A 14 18.25 83.78 14.98
C ARG A 14 18.69 82.98 16.24
N ARG A 15 18.10 81.77 16.32
CA ARG A 15 18.73 80.42 16.46
C ARG A 15 20.10 80.28 17.16
N LEU A 16 20.18 79.35 18.12
CA LEU A 16 21.13 78.22 18.06
C LEU A 16 20.78 77.04 19.00
N SER A 17 21.00 75.82 18.50
CA SER A 17 21.32 74.56 19.20
C SER A 17 20.48 74.06 20.40
N MET A 18 19.55 73.11 20.17
CA MET A 18 19.12 72.14 21.20
C MET A 18 18.55 70.80 20.65
N MET A 19 19.06 70.29 19.52
CA MET A 19 18.52 69.07 18.86
C MET A 19 19.59 68.10 18.31
N SER A 20 20.64 67.78 19.07
CA SER A 20 21.66 66.80 18.64
C SER A 20 22.06 65.72 19.67
N MET A 21 21.51 65.74 20.90
CA MET A 21 21.90 64.79 21.96
C MET A 21 20.97 63.58 22.16
N LEU A 22 19.82 63.50 21.48
CA LEU A 22 18.82 62.44 21.72
C LEU A 22 18.87 61.25 20.74
N THR A 23 19.68 61.29 19.68
CA THR A 23 19.71 60.24 18.65
C THR A 23 20.71 59.11 18.90
N SER A 24 21.77 59.34 19.69
CA SER A 24 22.82 58.33 19.94
C SER A 24 22.35 57.19 20.86
N THR A 25 21.64 57.53 21.95
CA THR A 25 21.23 56.57 22.99
C THR A 25 20.15 55.60 22.51
N GLY A 26 19.18 56.08 21.72
CA GLY A 26 18.09 55.26 21.21
C GLY A 26 18.55 54.16 20.26
N VAL A 27 19.49 54.46 19.36
CA VAL A 27 20.04 53.48 18.41
C VAL A 27 20.87 52.42 19.14
N ALA A 28 21.70 52.81 20.11
CA ALA A 28 22.45 51.87 20.93
C ALA A 28 21.52 50.91 21.73
N MET A 29 20.41 51.42 22.26
CA MET A 29 19.42 50.63 23.00
C MET A 29 18.62 49.67 22.10
N GLN A 30 18.26 50.11 20.89
CA GLN A 30 17.60 49.24 19.89
C GLN A 30 18.55 48.16 19.36
N LEU A 31 19.82 48.48 19.11
CA LEU A 31 20.81 47.47 18.72
C LEU A 31 21.04 46.47 19.86
N SER A 32 21.18 46.94 21.11
CA SER A 32 21.34 46.06 22.28
C SER A 32 20.19 45.08 22.45
N THR A 33 18.95 45.55 22.37
CA THR A 33 17.76 44.69 22.47
C THR A 33 17.62 43.74 21.27
N ALA A 34 17.95 44.17 20.05
CA ALA A 34 18.01 43.29 18.88
C ALA A 34 19.10 42.20 19.01
N PHE A 35 20.26 42.53 19.57
CA PHE A 35 21.33 41.56 19.85
C PHE A 35 20.95 40.58 20.97
N GLN A 36 20.29 41.03 22.04
CA GLN A 36 19.75 40.15 23.07
C GLN A 36 18.70 39.20 22.51
N GLN A 37 17.67 39.70 21.81
CA GLN A 37 16.64 38.85 21.18
C GLN A 37 17.24 37.85 20.19
N ARG A 38 18.28 38.24 19.43
CA ARG A 38 18.98 37.33 18.52
C ARG A 38 19.75 36.26 19.28
N ARG A 39 20.40 36.60 20.41
CA ARG A 39 21.06 35.65 21.31
C ARG A 39 20.08 34.65 21.92
N GLU A 40 18.95 35.11 22.41
CA GLU A 40 17.90 34.24 22.99
C GLU A 40 17.31 33.29 21.95
N ARG A 41 16.97 33.80 20.75
CA ARG A 41 16.50 32.95 19.64
C ARG A 41 17.54 31.91 19.22
N LEU A 42 18.82 32.26 19.22
CA LEU A 42 19.89 31.30 18.95
C LEU A 42 20.04 30.26 20.07
N ALA A 43 19.99 30.67 21.33
CA ALA A 43 20.06 29.78 22.49
C ALA A 43 18.89 28.78 22.52
N LEU A 44 17.66 29.25 22.29
CA LEU A 44 16.47 28.41 22.16
C LEU A 44 16.61 27.43 21.00
N ARG A 45 17.06 27.90 19.82
CA ARG A 45 17.26 27.04 18.65
C ARG A 45 18.35 25.98 18.87
N THR A 46 19.43 26.30 19.59
CA THR A 46 20.43 25.29 19.99
C THR A 46 19.88 24.29 21.02
N HIS A 47 18.97 24.70 21.90
CA HIS A 47 18.32 23.80 22.86
C HIS A 47 17.28 22.89 22.19
N GLU A 48 16.55 23.37 21.20
CA GLU A 48 15.68 22.50 20.39
C GLU A 48 16.49 21.51 19.55
N LEU A 49 17.56 21.96 18.90
CA LEU A 49 18.45 21.09 18.13
C LEU A 49 19.15 20.04 19.02
N SER A 50 19.50 20.36 20.27
CA SER A 50 20.06 19.38 21.22
C SER A 50 19.02 18.35 21.71
N ARG A 51 17.72 18.71 21.72
CA ARG A 51 16.60 17.79 21.98
C ARG A 51 16.26 16.90 20.78
N MET A 52 16.65 17.27 19.56
CA MET A 52 16.56 16.39 18.38
C MET A 52 17.61 15.26 18.43
N ARG A 53 17.48 14.37 19.42
CA ARG A 53 18.20 13.09 19.44
C ARG A 53 17.98 12.39 18.09
N PRO A 54 19.03 12.02 17.35
CA PRO A 54 18.86 11.28 16.10
C PRO A 54 18.10 9.99 16.42
N ARG A 55 16.91 9.80 15.81
CA ARG A 55 16.13 8.56 15.96
C ARG A 55 17.08 7.39 15.62
N PRO A 56 17.32 6.44 16.55
CA PRO A 56 18.30 5.38 16.31
C PRO A 56 17.90 4.62 15.04
N ARG A 57 18.84 4.52 14.09
CA ARG A 57 18.63 3.71 12.88
C ARG A 57 18.18 2.31 13.34
N PRO A 58 17.08 1.75 12.79
CA PRO A 58 16.58 0.46 13.24
C PRO A 58 17.65 -0.61 12.98
N ARG A 59 18.39 -0.97 14.03
CA ARG A 59 19.34 -2.09 13.99
C ARG A 59 18.53 -3.33 13.61
N VAL A 60 18.93 -3.99 12.53
CA VAL A 60 18.34 -5.27 12.11
C VAL A 60 18.59 -6.25 13.25
N ASN A 61 17.56 -6.50 14.06
CA ASN A 61 17.69 -7.41 15.19
C ASN A 61 17.76 -8.83 14.62
N ILE A 62 18.97 -9.38 14.56
CA ILE A 62 19.27 -10.71 14.02
C ILE A 62 18.35 -11.77 14.64
N LYS A 63 17.99 -11.66 15.93
CA LYS A 63 17.03 -12.57 16.58
C LYS A 63 15.64 -12.54 15.93
N ARG A 64 15.16 -11.37 15.49
CA ARG A 64 13.88 -11.24 14.74
C ARG A 64 13.94 -11.80 13.32
N ALA A 65 15.14 -11.90 12.71
CA ALA A 65 15.34 -12.54 11.41
C ALA A 65 15.51 -14.07 11.54
N LEU A 66 16.11 -14.55 12.64
CA LEU A 66 16.32 -15.97 12.90
C LEU A 66 15.02 -16.72 13.26
N ILE A 67 14.11 -16.12 14.03
CA ILE A 67 12.84 -16.76 14.44
C ILE A 67 12.06 -17.39 13.26
N PRO A 68 11.75 -16.69 12.15
CA PRO A 68 11.06 -17.31 11.02
C PRO A 68 11.89 -18.38 10.30
N LEU A 69 13.22 -18.24 10.28
CA LEU A 69 14.11 -19.24 9.67
C LEU A 69 14.12 -20.55 10.48
N VAL A 70 14.14 -20.46 11.80
CA VAL A 70 13.99 -21.63 12.71
C VAL A 70 12.62 -22.28 12.52
N GLY A 71 11.55 -21.48 12.36
CA GLY A 71 10.22 -22.01 12.06
C GLY A 71 10.15 -22.82 10.76
N VAL A 72 10.72 -22.29 9.67
CA VAL A 72 10.82 -23.01 8.38
C VAL A 72 11.69 -24.26 8.51
N GLY A 73 12.85 -24.15 9.17
CA GLY A 73 13.74 -25.29 9.40
C GLY A 73 13.08 -26.42 10.17
N LEU A 74 12.31 -26.11 11.23
CA LEU A 74 11.56 -27.09 12.00
C LEU A 74 10.51 -27.83 11.14
N VAL A 75 9.78 -27.11 10.28
CA VAL A 75 8.82 -27.72 9.35
C VAL A 75 9.51 -28.67 8.36
N VAL A 76 10.66 -28.29 7.79
CA VAL A 76 11.43 -29.14 6.88
C VAL A 76 11.99 -30.38 7.60
N ILE A 77 12.47 -30.23 8.83
CA ILE A 77 12.95 -31.37 9.65
C ILE A 77 11.80 -32.34 9.94
N ILE A 78 10.63 -31.85 10.35
CA ILE A 78 9.45 -32.69 10.60
C ILE A 78 9.02 -33.43 9.32
N TRP A 79 9.00 -32.75 8.18
CA TRP A 79 8.68 -33.36 6.89
C TRP A 79 9.71 -34.44 6.47
N GLN A 80 11.01 -34.15 6.62
CA GLN A 80 12.07 -35.15 6.37
C GLN A 80 11.93 -36.37 7.29
N LEU A 81 11.60 -36.18 8.57
CA LEU A 81 11.37 -37.28 9.51
C LEU A 81 10.14 -38.11 9.14
N ILE A 82 9.03 -37.49 8.72
CA ILE A 82 7.84 -38.20 8.24
C ILE A 82 8.16 -39.09 7.03
N ALA A 83 8.98 -38.59 6.10
CA ALA A 83 9.42 -39.33 4.93
C ALA A 83 10.41 -40.47 5.28
N LEU A 84 11.39 -40.21 6.16
CA LEU A 84 12.38 -41.22 6.59
C LEU A 84 11.78 -42.34 7.47
N LEU A 85 10.71 -42.05 8.19
CA LEU A 85 9.99 -43.03 9.02
C LEU A 85 8.95 -43.83 8.21
N GLU A 86 8.89 -43.66 6.88
CA GLU A 86 7.97 -44.34 5.95
C GLU A 86 6.50 -44.32 6.40
N ILE A 87 6.08 -43.27 7.13
CA ILE A 87 4.72 -43.13 7.67
C ILE A 87 3.68 -43.09 6.52
N TYR A 88 4.10 -42.59 5.37
CA TYR A 88 3.35 -42.60 4.12
C TYR A 88 4.28 -43.01 2.95
N PRO A 89 3.75 -43.66 1.91
CA PRO A 89 4.46 -43.88 0.66
C PRO A 89 4.97 -42.57 0.04
N ALA A 90 6.13 -42.60 -0.61
CA ALA A 90 6.75 -41.44 -1.26
C ALA A 90 5.86 -40.77 -2.32
N PHE A 91 5.00 -41.54 -3.01
CA PHE A 91 4.00 -41.00 -3.95
C PHE A 91 2.88 -40.17 -3.28
N ILE A 92 2.81 -40.14 -1.95
CA ILE A 92 1.90 -39.27 -1.19
C ILE A 92 2.67 -38.10 -0.57
N ILE A 93 3.77 -38.41 0.14
CA ILE A 93 4.65 -37.41 0.76
C ILE A 93 6.08 -37.68 0.29
N PRO A 94 6.56 -36.97 -0.75
CA PRO A 94 7.94 -37.15 -1.21
C PRO A 94 8.92 -36.56 -0.18
N PRO A 95 10.13 -37.11 -0.06
CA PRO A 95 11.22 -36.50 0.70
C PRO A 95 11.50 -35.05 0.23
N PRO A 96 11.84 -34.12 1.15
CA PRO A 96 12.30 -32.77 0.80
C PRO A 96 13.46 -32.72 -0.20
N LEU A 97 14.35 -33.72 -0.18
CA LEU A 97 15.48 -33.82 -1.11
C LEU A 97 15.02 -34.11 -2.54
N ASP A 98 14.02 -34.97 -2.72
CA ASP A 98 13.46 -35.31 -4.03
C ASP A 98 12.73 -34.12 -4.64
N VAL A 99 12.01 -33.35 -3.80
CA VAL A 99 11.41 -32.05 -4.21
C VAL A 99 12.49 -31.04 -4.62
N LEU A 100 13.64 -31.02 -3.94
CA LEU A 100 14.75 -30.15 -4.29
C LEU A 100 15.46 -30.59 -5.59
N ALA A 101 15.59 -31.89 -5.84
CA ALA A 101 16.10 -32.44 -7.09
C ALA A 101 15.17 -32.10 -8.25
N GLN A 102 13.87 -32.38 -8.10
CA GLN A 102 12.84 -32.05 -9.09
C GLN A 102 12.79 -30.54 -9.37
N PHE A 103 12.98 -29.69 -8.35
CA PHE A 103 13.06 -28.24 -8.54
C PHE A 103 14.23 -27.85 -9.46
N GLN A 104 15.40 -28.47 -9.29
CA GLN A 104 16.59 -28.17 -10.09
C GLN A 104 16.42 -28.67 -11.52
N GLU A 105 15.93 -29.88 -11.71
CA GLU A 105 15.65 -30.46 -13.03
C GLU A 105 14.61 -29.64 -13.81
N SER A 106 13.45 -29.36 -13.19
CA SER A 106 12.37 -28.56 -13.77
C SER A 106 12.75 -27.10 -14.02
N LEU A 107 13.83 -26.60 -13.38
CA LEU A 107 14.36 -25.26 -13.64
C LEU A 107 15.39 -25.27 -14.78
N ALA A 108 16.17 -26.36 -14.90
CA ALA A 108 17.19 -26.54 -15.92
C ALA A 108 16.61 -26.86 -17.31
N ASP A 109 15.52 -27.63 -17.38
CA ASP A 109 14.81 -27.94 -18.63
C ASP A 109 13.94 -26.77 -19.14
N GLY A 110 13.69 -25.77 -18.29
CA GLY A 110 12.86 -24.59 -18.58
C GLY A 110 11.35 -24.76 -18.31
N THR A 111 10.89 -25.96 -17.93
CA THR A 111 9.47 -26.27 -17.66
C THR A 111 8.92 -25.36 -16.56
N LEU A 112 9.59 -25.32 -15.40
CA LEU A 112 9.16 -24.49 -14.27
C LEU A 112 9.13 -23.00 -14.64
N TRP A 113 10.07 -22.52 -15.47
CA TRP A 113 10.10 -21.13 -15.92
C TRP A 113 8.89 -20.79 -16.82
N LEU A 114 8.58 -21.64 -17.80
CA LEU A 114 7.43 -21.47 -18.69
C LEU A 114 6.10 -21.41 -17.91
N HIS A 115 5.88 -22.37 -17.02
CA HIS A 115 4.67 -22.43 -16.21
C HIS A 115 4.60 -21.26 -15.20
N THR A 116 5.73 -20.90 -14.57
CA THR A 116 5.82 -19.76 -13.63
C THR A 116 5.52 -18.44 -14.31
N SER A 117 6.18 -18.14 -15.43
CA SER A 117 6.01 -16.88 -16.16
C SER A 117 4.59 -16.73 -16.71
N THR A 118 3.97 -17.83 -17.14
CA THR A 118 2.57 -17.87 -17.59
C THR A 118 1.61 -17.48 -16.46
N THR A 119 1.70 -18.11 -15.28
CA THR A 119 0.85 -17.78 -14.13
C THR A 119 1.09 -16.35 -13.65
N VAL A 120 2.35 -15.91 -13.58
CA VAL A 120 2.72 -14.53 -13.19
C VAL A 120 2.11 -13.50 -14.13
N TRP A 121 2.14 -13.72 -15.44
CA TRP A 121 1.50 -12.82 -16.41
C TRP A 121 -0.02 -12.77 -16.22
N GLN A 122 -0.67 -13.93 -16.13
CA GLN A 122 -2.13 -14.03 -15.98
C GLN A 122 -2.63 -13.38 -14.68
N MET A 123 -1.96 -13.64 -13.55
CA MET A 123 -2.33 -13.01 -12.27
C MET A 123 -2.07 -11.51 -12.27
N LEU A 124 -1.04 -11.01 -12.97
CA LEU A 124 -0.73 -9.58 -13.03
C LEU A 124 -1.76 -8.84 -13.89
N GLY A 125 -2.18 -9.41 -15.02
CA GLY A 125 -3.30 -8.91 -15.80
C GLY A 125 -4.60 -8.86 -14.98
N GLY A 126 -4.91 -9.95 -14.28
CA GLY A 126 -6.09 -10.02 -13.40
C GLY A 126 -6.03 -9.05 -12.21
N LEU A 127 -4.86 -8.89 -11.60
CA LEU A 127 -4.63 -7.92 -10.53
C LEU A 127 -4.82 -6.49 -11.03
N ALA A 128 -4.27 -6.14 -12.19
CA ALA A 128 -4.38 -4.80 -12.76
C ALA A 128 -5.84 -4.46 -13.12
N LEU A 129 -6.52 -5.34 -13.88
CA LEU A 129 -7.91 -5.12 -14.29
C LEU A 129 -8.87 -5.14 -13.09
N GLY A 130 -8.71 -6.09 -12.17
CA GLY A 130 -9.57 -6.22 -11.00
C GLY A 130 -9.38 -5.06 -10.02
N ALA A 131 -8.14 -4.61 -9.80
CA ALA A 131 -7.88 -3.47 -8.93
C ALA A 131 -8.37 -2.16 -9.55
N PHE A 132 -8.15 -1.94 -10.85
CA PHE A 132 -8.65 -0.75 -11.53
C PHE A 132 -10.18 -0.69 -11.53
N SER A 133 -10.86 -1.75 -11.95
CA SER A 133 -12.33 -1.81 -11.98
C SER A 133 -12.96 -1.76 -10.58
N GLY A 134 -12.36 -2.45 -9.60
CA GLY A 134 -12.77 -2.41 -8.21
C GLY A 134 -12.64 -1.02 -7.60
N VAL A 135 -11.52 -0.33 -7.82
CA VAL A 135 -11.33 1.06 -7.36
C VAL A 135 -12.30 2.02 -8.04
N ALA A 136 -12.48 1.90 -9.36
CA ALA A 136 -13.38 2.78 -10.10
C ALA A 136 -14.84 2.64 -9.62
N LEU A 137 -15.37 1.42 -9.56
CA LEU A 137 -16.76 1.20 -9.13
C LEU A 137 -16.94 1.41 -7.62
N GLY A 138 -15.95 1.01 -6.80
CA GLY A 138 -15.96 1.24 -5.36
C GLY A 138 -15.99 2.73 -5.00
N TYR A 139 -15.29 3.59 -5.76
CA TYR A 139 -15.37 5.04 -5.61
C TYR A 139 -16.76 5.59 -5.98
N VAL A 140 -17.36 5.13 -7.08
CA VAL A 140 -18.72 5.53 -7.49
C VAL A 140 -19.75 5.12 -6.43
N ILE A 141 -19.69 3.88 -5.94
CA ILE A 141 -20.57 3.38 -4.87
C ILE A 141 -20.33 4.12 -3.54
N ALA A 142 -19.10 4.56 -3.26
CA ALA A 142 -18.81 5.38 -2.08
C ALA A 142 -19.49 6.76 -2.11
N LYS A 143 -19.71 7.32 -3.31
CA LYS A 143 -20.28 8.66 -3.52
C LYS A 143 -21.80 8.68 -3.58
N HIS A 144 -22.43 7.61 -4.07
CA HIS A 144 -23.85 7.57 -4.37
C HIS A 144 -24.58 6.57 -3.47
N ARG A 145 -25.19 7.07 -2.40
CA ARG A 145 -25.94 6.25 -1.42
C ARG A 145 -27.06 5.42 -2.06
N THR A 146 -27.70 5.91 -3.12
CA THR A 146 -28.69 5.14 -3.88
C THR A 146 -28.07 3.94 -4.60
N LEU A 147 -26.90 4.11 -5.24
CA LEU A 147 -26.18 3.00 -5.88
C LEU A 147 -25.67 2.00 -4.84
N GLU A 148 -25.24 2.47 -3.68
CA GLU A 148 -24.94 1.61 -2.54
C GLU A 148 -26.14 0.75 -2.14
N THR A 149 -27.30 1.35 -1.88
CA THR A 149 -28.50 0.59 -1.45
C THR A 149 -28.94 -0.45 -2.48
N ILE A 150 -28.82 -0.15 -3.78
CA ILE A 150 -29.17 -1.08 -4.86
C ILE A 150 -28.12 -2.18 -5.04
N LEU A 151 -26.83 -1.82 -5.08
CA LEU A 151 -25.77 -2.75 -5.46
C LEU A 151 -25.21 -3.57 -4.29
N SER A 152 -25.31 -3.11 -3.04
CA SER A 152 -24.77 -3.84 -1.88
C SER A 152 -25.30 -5.28 -1.76
N PRO A 153 -26.62 -5.56 -1.80
CA PRO A 153 -27.11 -6.93 -1.73
C PRO A 153 -26.66 -7.80 -2.92
N LEU A 154 -26.59 -7.22 -4.12
CA LEU A 154 -26.10 -7.93 -5.33
C LEU A 154 -24.61 -8.26 -5.21
N ILE A 155 -23.79 -7.33 -4.72
CA ILE A 155 -22.35 -7.52 -4.52
C ILE A 155 -22.09 -8.63 -3.49
N VAL A 156 -22.82 -8.63 -2.36
CA VAL A 156 -22.73 -9.68 -1.35
C VAL A 156 -23.17 -11.03 -1.91
N ALA A 157 -24.27 -11.08 -2.66
CA ALA A 157 -24.76 -12.32 -3.28
C ALA A 157 -23.75 -12.92 -4.28
N VAL A 158 -23.17 -12.10 -5.17
CA VAL A 158 -22.16 -12.57 -6.14
C VAL A 158 -20.84 -12.95 -5.44
N GLN A 159 -20.41 -12.20 -4.42
CA GLN A 159 -19.22 -12.53 -3.64
C GLN A 159 -19.39 -13.83 -2.82
N SER A 160 -20.60 -14.12 -2.35
CA SER A 160 -20.88 -15.32 -1.56
C SER A 160 -20.81 -16.62 -2.36
N THR A 161 -21.00 -16.55 -3.68
CA THR A 161 -20.87 -17.73 -4.56
C THR A 161 -19.40 -17.98 -4.91
N PRO A 162 -18.86 -19.20 -4.72
CA PRO A 162 -17.48 -19.52 -5.06
C PRO A 162 -17.19 -19.29 -6.55
N VAL A 163 -16.19 -18.47 -6.87
CA VAL A 163 -15.80 -18.18 -8.28
C VAL A 163 -15.45 -19.44 -9.08
N VAL A 164 -15.02 -20.52 -8.41
CA VAL A 164 -14.78 -21.84 -9.02
C VAL A 164 -16.03 -22.37 -9.74
N ALA A 165 -17.25 -22.07 -9.26
CA ALA A 165 -18.50 -22.48 -9.89
C ALA A 165 -18.75 -21.78 -11.25
N TYR A 166 -18.24 -20.56 -11.42
CA TYR A 166 -18.40 -19.78 -12.66
C TYR A 166 -17.19 -19.86 -13.60
N ALA A 167 -16.03 -20.31 -13.10
CA ALA A 167 -14.81 -20.43 -13.89
C ALA A 167 -14.97 -21.29 -15.18
N PRO A 168 -15.72 -22.41 -15.19
CA PRO A 168 -16.04 -23.13 -16.42
C PRO A 168 -16.81 -22.29 -17.46
N LEU A 169 -17.75 -21.44 -17.03
CA LEU A 169 -18.50 -20.56 -17.95
C LEU A 169 -17.57 -19.54 -18.62
N LEU A 170 -16.63 -18.97 -17.86
CA LEU A 170 -15.63 -18.05 -18.40
C LEU A 170 -14.67 -18.74 -19.39
N VAL A 171 -14.37 -20.02 -19.22
CA VAL A 171 -13.60 -20.81 -20.19
C VAL A 171 -14.45 -21.15 -21.43
N ILE A 172 -15.74 -21.44 -21.29
CA ILE A 172 -16.65 -21.66 -22.42
C ILE A 172 -16.81 -20.39 -23.27
N TRP A 173 -16.95 -19.22 -22.64
CA TRP A 173 -17.15 -17.95 -23.35
C TRP A 173 -15.88 -17.35 -23.94
N PHE A 174 -14.72 -17.49 -23.28
CA PHE A 174 -13.47 -16.83 -23.68
C PHE A 174 -12.34 -17.81 -24.07
N GLY A 175 -12.62 -19.12 -24.12
CA GLY A 175 -11.69 -20.17 -24.52
C GLY A 175 -10.67 -20.60 -23.46
N SER A 176 -9.86 -21.61 -23.81
CA SER A 176 -8.76 -22.14 -23.00
C SER A 176 -7.51 -21.22 -22.94
N GLY A 177 -7.47 -20.15 -23.72
CA GLY A 177 -6.36 -19.18 -23.71
C GLY A 177 -6.23 -18.38 -22.40
N ALA A 178 -5.26 -17.47 -22.37
CA ALA A 178 -4.94 -16.66 -21.18
C ALA A 178 -6.10 -15.73 -20.73
N THR A 179 -6.96 -15.29 -21.66
CA THR A 179 -8.07 -14.34 -21.40
C THR A 179 -9.00 -14.82 -20.30
N SER A 180 -9.41 -16.10 -20.30
CA SER A 180 -10.31 -16.64 -19.27
C SER A 180 -9.66 -16.63 -17.87
N LYS A 181 -8.34 -16.80 -17.75
CA LYS A 181 -7.60 -16.85 -16.47
C LYS A 181 -7.42 -15.45 -15.91
N VAL A 182 -7.07 -14.51 -16.79
CA VAL A 182 -7.05 -13.07 -16.48
C VAL A 182 -8.42 -12.61 -15.99
N LEU A 183 -9.52 -13.03 -16.63
CA LEU A 183 -10.88 -12.69 -16.19
C LEU A 183 -11.27 -13.35 -14.85
N ILE A 184 -10.98 -14.64 -14.65
CA ILE A 184 -11.21 -15.32 -13.37
C ILE A 184 -10.44 -14.62 -12.24
N SER A 185 -9.15 -14.32 -12.46
CA SER A 185 -8.34 -13.55 -11.51
C SER A 185 -8.86 -12.12 -11.31
N THR A 186 -9.40 -11.47 -12.36
CA THR A 186 -10.04 -10.15 -12.27
C THR A 186 -11.25 -10.20 -11.33
N PHE A 187 -12.13 -11.20 -11.47
CA PHE A 187 -13.31 -11.37 -10.62
C PHE A 187 -12.95 -11.56 -9.14
N ILE A 188 -11.94 -12.39 -8.83
CA ILE A 188 -11.51 -12.59 -7.43
C ILE A 188 -10.90 -11.29 -6.86
N VAL A 189 -10.06 -10.58 -7.62
CA VAL A 189 -9.39 -9.34 -7.19
C VAL A 189 -10.36 -8.18 -7.01
N PHE A 190 -11.40 -8.12 -7.84
CA PHE A 190 -12.36 -7.03 -7.94
C PHE A 190 -13.11 -6.76 -6.63
N PHE A 191 -13.69 -7.79 -6.00
CA PHE A 191 -14.54 -7.58 -4.83
C PHE A 191 -13.80 -7.02 -3.60
N PRO A 192 -12.63 -7.55 -3.18
CA PRO A 192 -11.86 -6.95 -2.08
C PRO A 192 -11.42 -5.52 -2.39
N MET A 193 -11.05 -5.20 -3.64
CA MET A 193 -10.67 -3.83 -4.04
C MET A 193 -11.85 -2.88 -4.02
N LEU A 194 -13.02 -3.31 -4.50
CA LEU A 194 -14.26 -2.54 -4.45
C LEU A 194 -14.67 -2.23 -3.00
N MET A 195 -14.68 -3.25 -2.13
CA MET A 195 -15.00 -3.09 -0.70
C MET A 195 -14.01 -2.16 0.02
N ASN A 196 -12.69 -2.39 -0.13
CA ASN A 196 -11.69 -1.54 0.53
C ASN A 196 -11.70 -0.10 0.00
N THR A 197 -12.04 0.11 -1.27
CA THR A 197 -12.23 1.47 -1.82
C THR A 197 -13.45 2.14 -1.20
N ALA A 198 -14.60 1.45 -1.15
CA ALA A 198 -15.81 1.99 -0.55
C ALA A 198 -15.61 2.35 0.93
N ILE A 199 -14.97 1.46 1.70
CA ILE A 199 -14.60 1.69 3.10
C ILE A 199 -13.64 2.87 3.23
N GLY A 200 -12.55 2.89 2.45
CA GLY A 200 -11.52 3.95 2.54
C GLY A 200 -12.06 5.35 2.23
N ILE A 201 -12.91 5.49 1.21
CA ILE A 201 -13.49 6.78 0.82
C ILE A 201 -14.57 7.26 1.81
N ARG A 202 -15.35 6.33 2.40
CA ARG A 202 -16.36 6.66 3.42
C ARG A 202 -15.74 6.93 4.79
N GLY A 203 -14.61 6.30 5.12
CA GLY A 203 -13.87 6.53 6.36
C GLY A 203 -13.26 7.93 6.49
N VAL A 204 -13.31 8.76 5.45
CA VAL A 204 -12.87 10.17 5.47
C VAL A 204 -13.83 11.01 6.33
N PRO A 205 -13.39 11.56 7.48
CA PRO A 205 -14.25 12.29 8.40
C PRO A 205 -15.01 13.46 7.75
N THR A 206 -16.30 13.59 8.08
CA THR A 206 -17.17 14.67 7.56
C THR A 206 -16.61 16.05 7.90
N SER A 207 -16.03 16.25 9.08
CA SER A 207 -15.39 17.50 9.49
C SER A 207 -14.26 17.96 8.56
N LEU A 208 -13.45 17.03 8.02
CA LEU A 208 -12.42 17.37 7.03
C LEU A 208 -13.03 17.70 5.66
N ARG A 209 -14.14 17.06 5.31
CA ARG A 209 -14.89 17.35 4.08
C ARG A 209 -15.51 18.75 4.14
N ASP A 210 -16.02 19.15 5.31
CA ASP A 210 -16.61 20.47 5.56
C ASP A 210 -15.56 21.58 5.66
N LEU A 211 -14.39 21.30 6.27
CA LEU A 211 -13.24 22.20 6.21
C LEU A 211 -12.76 22.45 4.77
N MET A 212 -12.70 21.42 3.93
CA MET A 212 -12.37 21.61 2.51
C MET A 212 -13.45 22.43 1.78
N ARG A 213 -14.73 22.29 2.15
CA ARG A 213 -15.83 23.10 1.58
C ARG A 213 -15.74 24.58 2.00
N SER A 214 -15.43 24.89 3.27
CA SER A 214 -15.29 26.28 3.72
C SER A 214 -14.09 26.99 3.09
N LEU A 215 -13.06 26.23 2.71
CA LEU A 215 -11.93 26.71 1.88
C LEU A 215 -12.25 26.79 0.38
N ASN A 216 -13.51 26.65 -0.04
CA ASN A 216 -13.96 26.62 -1.43
C ASN A 216 -13.22 25.60 -2.33
N ALA A 217 -12.79 24.46 -1.76
CA ALA A 217 -12.05 23.47 -2.51
C ALA A 217 -12.90 22.83 -3.62
N THR A 218 -12.37 22.82 -4.84
CA THR A 218 -13.02 22.19 -5.99
C THR A 218 -13.16 20.68 -5.81
N ARG A 219 -14.06 20.04 -6.57
CA ARG A 219 -14.23 18.57 -6.54
C ARG A 219 -12.92 17.81 -6.77
N TRP A 220 -12.06 18.32 -7.66
CA TRP A 220 -10.74 17.73 -7.92
C TRP A 220 -9.76 17.91 -6.76
N GLN A 221 -9.77 19.07 -6.08
CA GLN A 221 -8.97 19.29 -4.88
C GLN A 221 -9.47 18.43 -3.71
N MET A 222 -10.79 18.26 -3.54
CA MET A 222 -11.36 17.35 -2.55
C MET A 222 -10.92 15.90 -2.81
N PHE A 223 -11.00 15.43 -4.05
CA PHE A 223 -10.55 14.10 -4.43
C PHE A 223 -9.05 13.90 -4.17
N THR A 224 -8.20 14.75 -4.77
CA THR A 224 -6.73 14.57 -4.76
C THR A 224 -6.05 14.93 -3.44
N LYS A 225 -6.56 15.91 -2.68
CA LYS A 225 -5.91 16.41 -1.46
C LYS A 225 -6.51 15.86 -0.16
N LEU A 226 -7.76 15.39 -0.18
CA LEU A 226 -8.42 14.82 0.99
C LEU A 226 -8.74 13.34 0.81
N GLU A 227 -9.51 12.96 -0.22
CA GLU A 227 -10.05 11.60 -0.30
C GLU A 227 -9.00 10.54 -0.65
N VAL A 228 -8.20 10.77 -1.70
CA VAL A 228 -7.14 9.85 -2.10
C VAL A 228 -6.12 9.65 -0.96
N PRO A 229 -5.53 10.70 -0.34
CA PRO A 229 -4.55 10.50 0.72
C PRO A 229 -5.11 9.82 1.97
N ALA A 230 -6.38 10.09 2.33
CA ALA A 230 -7.02 9.47 3.49
C ALA A 230 -7.46 8.02 3.25
N ALA A 231 -7.91 7.68 2.03
CA ALA A 231 -8.29 6.31 1.66
C ALA A 231 -7.08 5.42 1.34
N LEU A 232 -5.93 6.00 0.97
CA LEU A 232 -4.74 5.28 0.50
C LEU A 232 -4.27 4.14 1.43
N PRO A 233 -4.27 4.25 2.78
CA PRO A 233 -3.92 3.14 3.65
C PRO A 233 -4.85 1.93 3.53
N VAL A 234 -6.16 2.18 3.40
CA VAL A 234 -7.18 1.13 3.25
C VAL A 234 -7.07 0.50 1.85
N LEU A 235 -6.88 1.32 0.81
CA LEU A 235 -6.64 0.86 -0.56
C LEU A 235 -5.41 -0.06 -0.68
N LEU A 236 -4.30 0.31 -0.03
CA LEU A 236 -3.09 -0.51 0.02
C LEU A 236 -3.26 -1.76 0.89
N GLY A 237 -4.10 -1.69 1.93
CA GLY A 237 -4.59 -2.84 2.68
C GLY A 237 -5.29 -3.85 1.78
N GLY A 238 -6.31 -3.40 1.05
CA GLY A 238 -7.03 -4.20 0.05
C GLY A 238 -6.12 -4.76 -1.03
N LEU A 239 -5.22 -3.93 -1.58
CA LEU A 239 -4.31 -4.35 -2.64
C LEU A 239 -3.34 -5.45 -2.20
N LYS A 240 -2.89 -5.48 -0.94
CA LYS A 240 -2.08 -6.60 -0.40
C LYS A 240 -2.85 -7.92 -0.41
N VAL A 241 -4.12 -7.90 0.01
CA VAL A 241 -4.99 -9.09 0.03
C VAL A 241 -5.31 -9.53 -1.40
N SER A 242 -5.70 -8.59 -2.27
CA SER A 242 -5.98 -8.87 -3.67
C SER A 242 -4.75 -9.38 -4.43
N ALA A 243 -3.54 -8.91 -4.14
CA ALA A 243 -2.32 -9.40 -4.77
C ALA A 243 -2.02 -10.87 -4.43
N THR A 244 -2.38 -11.35 -3.23
CA THR A 244 -2.30 -12.78 -2.90
C THR A 244 -3.45 -13.58 -3.51
N LEU A 245 -4.66 -13.00 -3.57
CA LEU A 245 -5.83 -13.64 -4.19
C LEU A 245 -5.73 -13.74 -5.72
N ALA A 246 -4.97 -12.86 -6.38
CA ALA A 246 -4.71 -12.94 -7.82
C ALA A 246 -3.99 -14.25 -8.20
N VAL A 247 -3.06 -14.72 -7.37
CA VAL A 247 -2.37 -16.00 -7.54
C VAL A 247 -3.40 -17.15 -7.55
N ILE A 248 -4.31 -17.15 -6.57
CA ILE A 248 -5.39 -18.14 -6.48
C ILE A 248 -6.30 -18.06 -7.72
N GLY A 249 -6.65 -16.86 -8.19
CA GLY A 249 -7.49 -16.68 -9.36
C GLY A 249 -6.89 -17.18 -10.67
N ALA A 250 -5.59 -16.97 -10.90
CA ALA A 250 -4.88 -17.55 -12.04
C ALA A 250 -4.91 -19.09 -11.96
N VAL A 251 -4.52 -19.67 -10.81
CA VAL A 251 -4.47 -21.12 -10.60
C VAL A 251 -5.84 -21.78 -10.72
N VAL A 252 -6.92 -21.15 -10.23
CA VAL A 252 -8.30 -21.64 -10.43
C VAL A 252 -8.66 -21.69 -11.91
N GLY A 253 -8.30 -20.68 -12.70
CA GLY A 253 -8.52 -20.72 -14.14
C GLY A 253 -7.65 -21.74 -14.87
N GLU A 254 -6.42 -21.94 -14.42
CA GLU A 254 -5.50 -22.95 -14.95
C GLU A 254 -5.95 -24.39 -14.66
N PHE A 255 -6.60 -24.64 -13.51
CA PHE A 255 -7.18 -25.93 -13.17
C PHE A 255 -8.39 -26.31 -14.03
N VAL A 256 -9.20 -25.35 -14.48
CA VAL A 256 -10.39 -25.64 -15.31
C VAL A 256 -9.97 -26.09 -16.71
N SER A 257 -9.08 -25.34 -17.37
CA SER A 257 -8.49 -25.70 -18.66
C SER A 257 -7.38 -24.72 -18.99
N ALA A 258 -6.15 -25.17 -19.21
CA ALA A 258 -5.05 -24.34 -19.70
C ALA A 258 -4.00 -25.18 -20.42
N ASP A 259 -3.21 -24.51 -21.27
CA ASP A 259 -2.09 -25.10 -22.00
C ASP A 259 -0.78 -24.99 -21.21
N ALA A 260 -0.60 -23.88 -20.50
CA ALA A 260 0.53 -23.61 -19.60
C ALA A 260 0.08 -22.87 -18.31
N GLY A 261 0.97 -22.82 -17.31
CA GLY A 261 0.70 -22.28 -15.96
C GLY A 261 0.95 -23.29 -14.84
N LEU A 262 1.27 -22.83 -13.63
CA LEU A 262 1.60 -23.69 -12.48
C LEU A 262 0.42 -24.56 -12.02
N GLY A 263 -0.83 -24.09 -12.14
CA GLY A 263 -2.03 -24.90 -11.93
C GLY A 263 -2.15 -26.03 -12.95
N LYS A 264 -1.80 -25.77 -14.23
CA LYS A 264 -1.72 -26.81 -15.26
C LYS A 264 -0.61 -27.82 -14.95
N LEU A 265 0.56 -27.35 -14.49
CA LEU A 265 1.67 -28.21 -14.08
C LEU A 265 1.27 -29.14 -12.93
N ILE A 266 0.60 -28.60 -11.90
CA ILE A 266 0.02 -29.38 -10.79
C ILE A 266 -0.99 -30.42 -11.29
N SER A 267 -1.86 -30.06 -12.23
CA SER A 267 -2.83 -31.01 -12.79
C SER A 267 -2.15 -32.16 -13.54
N VAL A 268 -1.17 -31.87 -14.39
CA VAL A 268 -0.41 -32.90 -15.14
C VAL A 268 0.36 -33.80 -14.18
N ALA A 269 1.16 -33.22 -13.28
CA ALA A 269 1.95 -33.96 -12.30
C ALA A 269 1.08 -34.88 -11.43
N ARG A 270 -0.12 -34.42 -11.04
CA ARG A 270 -1.10 -35.23 -10.29
C ARG A 270 -1.60 -36.45 -11.08
N TYR A 271 -1.85 -36.32 -12.39
CA TYR A 271 -2.26 -37.47 -13.21
C TYR A 271 -1.14 -38.49 -13.42
N SER A 272 0.12 -38.04 -13.40
CA SER A 272 1.31 -38.90 -13.50
C SER A 272 1.81 -39.43 -12.15
N TYR A 273 1.15 -39.10 -11.03
CA TYR A 273 1.61 -39.39 -9.65
C TYR A 273 3.00 -38.82 -9.30
N ASP A 274 3.45 -37.80 -10.03
CA ASP A 274 4.67 -37.04 -9.75
C ASP A 274 4.40 -36.03 -8.63
N THR A 275 4.41 -36.51 -7.39
CA THR A 275 4.26 -35.63 -6.22
C THR A 275 5.44 -34.70 -5.98
N PRO A 276 6.71 -35.03 -6.27
CA PRO A 276 7.80 -34.05 -6.25
C PRO A 276 7.45 -32.80 -7.05
N LEU A 277 6.98 -32.94 -8.30
CA LEU A 277 6.63 -31.82 -9.17
C LEU A 277 5.39 -31.05 -8.69
N VAL A 278 4.40 -31.73 -8.09
CA VAL A 278 3.27 -31.05 -7.41
C VAL A 278 3.78 -30.17 -6.27
N PHE A 279 4.69 -30.67 -5.43
CA PHE A 279 5.27 -29.89 -4.32
C PHE A 279 6.10 -28.71 -4.85
N VAL A 280 6.94 -28.91 -5.89
CA VAL A 280 7.69 -27.84 -6.57
C VAL A 280 6.76 -26.71 -7.03
N ALA A 281 5.67 -27.04 -7.71
CA ALA A 281 4.72 -26.05 -8.22
C ALA A 281 3.97 -25.32 -7.09
N VAL A 282 3.53 -26.03 -6.04
CA VAL A 282 2.86 -25.44 -4.87
C VAL A 282 3.79 -24.50 -4.08
N ILE A 283 5.04 -24.89 -3.86
CA ILE A 283 6.05 -24.04 -3.20
C ILE A 283 6.34 -22.80 -4.05
N THR A 284 6.40 -22.96 -5.37
CA THR A 284 6.60 -21.83 -6.31
C THR A 284 5.42 -20.85 -6.27
N LEU A 285 4.17 -21.33 -6.22
CA LEU A 285 2.98 -20.49 -6.02
C LEU A 285 3.02 -19.73 -4.68
N ALA A 286 3.42 -20.40 -3.59
CA ALA A 286 3.57 -19.76 -2.29
C ALA A 286 4.66 -18.67 -2.30
N LEU A 287 5.77 -18.90 -3.01
CA LEU A 287 6.83 -17.92 -3.20
C LEU A 287 6.34 -16.71 -4.01
N ILE A 288 5.63 -16.92 -5.11
CA ILE A 288 5.00 -15.85 -5.91
C ILE A 288 4.07 -15.00 -5.04
N ALA A 289 3.15 -15.62 -4.29
CA ALA A 289 2.24 -14.91 -3.39
C ALA A 289 3.00 -14.11 -2.33
N ARG A 290 4.08 -14.68 -1.76
CA ARG A 290 4.93 -14.02 -0.77
C ARG A 290 5.72 -12.84 -1.36
N VAL A 291 6.19 -12.94 -2.60
CA VAL A 291 6.86 -11.87 -3.35
C VAL A 291 5.86 -10.74 -3.64
N MET A 292 4.67 -11.06 -4.15
CA MET A 292 3.62 -10.08 -4.43
C MET A 292 3.17 -9.31 -3.19
N TYR A 293 2.90 -10.00 -2.08
CA TYR A 293 2.62 -9.36 -0.80
C TYR A 293 3.77 -8.43 -0.36
N GLY A 294 5.02 -8.89 -0.54
CA GLY A 294 6.22 -8.11 -0.26
C GLY A 294 6.34 -6.84 -1.10
N ALA A 295 6.05 -6.93 -2.40
CA ALA A 295 6.08 -5.81 -3.33
C ALA A 295 5.03 -4.75 -2.98
N VAL A 296 3.78 -5.14 -2.69
CA VAL A 296 2.74 -4.20 -2.27
C VAL A 296 3.05 -3.61 -0.88
N SER A 297 3.58 -4.38 0.07
CA SER A 297 4.01 -3.83 1.37
C SER A 297 5.20 -2.86 1.24
N LEU A 298 6.10 -3.06 0.28
CA LEU A 298 7.18 -2.10 -0.02
C LEU A 298 6.62 -0.81 -0.64
N ALA A 299 5.68 -0.92 -1.58
CA ALA A 299 4.97 0.23 -2.15
C ALA A 299 4.22 1.01 -1.05
N GLU A 300 3.48 0.32 -0.18
CA GLU A 300 2.81 0.89 0.99
C GLU A 300 3.78 1.64 1.91
N ARG A 301 4.94 1.06 2.23
CA ARG A 301 5.97 1.70 3.07
C ARG A 301 6.51 2.99 2.46
N ARG A 302 6.61 3.08 1.12
CA ARG A 302 7.07 4.28 0.41
C ARG A 302 5.95 5.32 0.30
N LEU A 303 4.75 4.92 -0.13
CA LEU A 303 3.60 5.80 -0.33
C LEU A 303 3.06 6.38 0.99
N LEU A 304 3.10 5.62 2.09
CA LEU A 304 2.68 6.07 3.43
C LEU A 304 3.86 6.55 4.29
N ALA A 305 4.98 6.97 3.68
CA ALA A 305 6.12 7.48 4.43
C ALA A 305 5.82 8.80 5.17
N TRP A 306 4.88 9.61 4.65
CA TRP A 306 4.43 10.87 5.24
C TRP A 306 3.70 10.67 6.59
N GLN A 307 2.81 9.69 6.69
CA GLN A 307 2.08 9.36 7.94
C GLN A 307 2.98 8.87 9.10
N ARG A 308 4.24 8.49 8.83
CA ARG A 308 5.22 8.07 9.87
C ARG A 308 6.10 9.23 10.38
N ARG A 309 5.93 10.42 9.78
CA ARG A 309 6.69 11.64 10.08
C ARG A 309 5.83 12.68 10.81
N ALA A 310 4.52 12.66 10.59
CA ALA A 310 3.53 13.21 11.52
C ALA A 310 3.53 12.41 12.85
#